data_AF-A0A2N1TMW8-F1
#
_entry.id   AF-A0A2N1TMW8-F1
#
_cell.length_a   1.000
_cell.length_b   1.000
_cell.length_c   1.000
_cell.angle_alpha   90.00
_cell.angle_beta   90.00
_cell.angle_gamma   90.00
#
_symmetry.space_group_name_H-M   'P 1'
#
loop_
_entity.id
_entity.type
_entity.pdbx_description
1 polymer ?
#
loop_
_entity_poly.entity_id
_entity_poly.type
_entity_poly.pdbx_seq_one_letter_code
_entity_poly.pdbx_strand_id
1 'polypeptide(L)' 'MTEQQLLTELAIAERNMKRKSAIYSVAFFKSVTEAFRSTRTHTFADLVRKDLRQAVELRELAIKEKLL' A
#
# COMPACT_ATOMS: atom_id res chain seq x y z
N MET A 1 -0.30 -5.84 -15.17
CA MET A 1 -0.71 -6.18 -13.79
C MET A 1 -2.21 -6.00 -13.70
N THR A 2 -2.93 -6.93 -13.05
CA THR A 2 -4.39 -6.82 -12.87
C THR A 2 -4.74 -6.10 -11.56
N GLU A 3 -5.95 -5.56 -11.46
CA GLU A 3 -6.50 -4.93 -10.23
C GLU A 3 -6.39 -5.88 -9.03
N GLN A 4 -6.75 -7.16 -9.25
CA GLN A 4 -6.71 -8.21 -8.24
C GLN A 4 -5.29 -8.54 -7.76
N GLN A 5 -4.31 -8.53 -8.67
CA GLN A 5 -2.90 -8.72 -8.30
C GLN A 5 -2.41 -7.56 -7.43
N LEU A 6 -2.68 -6.32 -7.82
CA LEU A 6 -2.28 -5.13 -7.08
C LEU A 6 -2.90 -5.11 -5.67
N LEU A 7 -4.19 -5.43 -5.57
CA LEU A 7 -4.89 -5.57 -4.29
C LEU A 7 -4.25 -6.60 -3.37
N THR A 8 -3.92 -7.76 -3.93
CA THR A 8 -3.31 -8.87 -3.19
C THR A 8 -1.94 -8.47 -2.67
N GLU A 9 -1.12 -7.85 -3.51
CA GLU A 9 0.21 -7.36 -3.15
C GLU A 9 0.13 -6.28 -2.05
N LEU A 10 -0.73 -5.27 -2.17
CA LEU A 10 -0.87 -4.24 -1.13
C LEU A 10 -1.33 -4.84 0.22
N ALA A 11 -2.23 -5.83 0.20
CA ALA A 11 -2.65 -6.53 1.40
C ALA A 11 -1.52 -7.37 2.04
N ILE A 12 -0.69 -8.03 1.22
CA ILE A 12 0.50 -8.74 1.68
C ILE A 12 1.49 -7.77 2.31
N ALA A 13 1.76 -6.62 1.66
CA ALA A 13 2.66 -5.60 2.15
C ALA A 13 2.21 -5.04 3.52
N GLU A 14 0.92 -4.73 3.67
CA GLU A 14 0.34 -4.29 4.95
C GLU A 14 0.51 -5.35 6.05
N ARG A 15 0.25 -6.62 5.74
CA ARG A 15 0.42 -7.73 6.68
C ARG A 15 1.88 -7.93 7.08
N ASN A 16 2.80 -7.89 6.12
CA ASN A 16 4.23 -8.06 6.35
C ASN A 16 4.82 -6.88 7.15
N MET A 17 4.32 -5.67 6.91
CA MET A 17 4.63 -4.49 7.73
C MET A 17 4.22 -4.71 9.19
N LYS A 18 2.97 -5.15 9.45
CA LYS A 18 2.48 -5.45 10.80
C LYS A 18 3.31 -6.53 11.51
N ARG A 19 3.81 -7.52 10.75
CA ARG A 19 4.67 -8.61 11.28
C ARG A 19 6.10 -8.18 11.58
N LYS A 20 6.65 -7.20 10.85
CA LYS A 20 8.01 -6.67 11.06
C LYS A 20 8.12 -5.61 12.18
N SER A 21 7.06 -5.37 12.98
CA SER A 21 6.96 -4.35 14.06
C SER A 21 8.25 -4.17 14.89
N ALA A 22 8.78 -2.99 15.24
CA ALA A 22 8.13 -1.74 15.64
C ALA A 22 8.83 -0.43 15.15
N ILE A 23 9.82 -0.51 14.26
CA ILE A 23 10.72 0.65 13.97
C ILE A 23 10.83 0.99 12.46
N TYR A 24 10.54 0.06 11.53
CA TYR A 24 11.20 0.09 10.22
C TYR A 24 10.34 0.14 8.94
N SER A 25 9.15 0.73 8.98
CA SER A 25 8.47 1.09 7.72
C SER A 25 7.59 2.33 7.91
N VAL A 26 8.22 3.40 8.40
CA VAL A 26 7.54 4.69 8.54
C VAL A 26 7.11 5.22 7.17
N ALA A 27 7.88 4.95 6.10
CA ALA A 27 7.61 5.46 4.77
C ALA A 27 6.39 4.79 4.13
N PHE A 28 6.35 3.45 3.97
CA PHE A 28 5.16 2.78 3.42
C PHE A 28 3.90 3.09 4.24
N PHE A 29 3.94 3.02 5.58
CA PHE A 29 2.79 3.37 6.41
C PHE A 29 2.31 4.81 6.22
N LYS A 30 3.24 5.78 6.20
CA LYS A 30 2.90 7.19 5.95
C LYS A 30 2.30 7.36 4.56
N SER A 31 2.90 6.76 3.54
CA SER A 31 2.40 6.83 2.17
C SER A 31 1.01 6.20 2.02
N VAL A 32 0.72 5.08 2.69
CA VAL A 32 -0.62 4.49 2.73
C VAL A 32 -1.61 5.45 3.39
N THR A 33 -1.23 6.02 4.56
CA THR A 33 -2.08 6.97 5.28
C THR A 33 -2.36 8.24 4.47
N GLU A 34 -1.34 8.73 3.77
CA GLU A 34 -1.44 9.90 2.89
C GLU A 34 -2.29 9.62 1.66
N ALA A 35 -2.12 8.45 1.02
CA ALA A 35 -2.94 8.01 -0.10
C ALA A 35 -4.42 7.89 0.27
N PHE A 36 -4.73 7.33 1.44
CA PHE A 36 -6.10 7.25 1.96
C PHE A 36 -6.68 8.64 2.27
N ARG A 37 -5.88 9.56 2.83
CA ARG A 37 -6.32 10.95 3.06
C ARG A 37 -6.55 11.72 1.77
N SER A 38 -5.61 11.68 0.82
CA SER A 38 -5.68 12.44 -0.43
C SER A 38 -6.85 11.98 -1.29
N THR A 39 -7.09 10.67 -1.35
CA THR A 39 -8.18 10.09 -2.14
C THR A 39 -9.50 9.99 -1.37
N ARG A 40 -9.54 10.30 -0.08
CA ARG A 40 -10.71 10.06 0.81
C ARG A 40 -11.20 8.62 0.71
N THR A 41 -10.29 7.67 0.83
CA THR A 41 -10.57 6.22 0.80
C THR A 41 -10.12 5.58 2.11
N HIS A 42 -10.66 4.40 2.42
CA HIS A 42 -10.35 3.66 3.64
C HIS A 42 -9.89 2.23 3.38
N THR A 43 -9.96 1.77 2.13
CA THR A 43 -9.54 0.43 1.72
C THR A 43 -8.65 0.51 0.49
N PHE A 44 -7.75 -0.47 0.32
CA PHE A 44 -6.96 -0.57 -0.91
C PHE A 44 -7.84 -0.79 -2.14
N ALA A 45 -9.02 -1.40 -2.00
CA ALA A 45 -9.93 -1.61 -3.13
C ALA A 45 -10.49 -0.28 -3.65
N ASP A 46 -10.90 0.59 -2.73
CA ASP A 46 -11.36 1.93 -3.08
C ASP A 46 -10.23 2.78 -3.63
N LEU A 47 -9.02 2.66 -3.06
CA LEU A 47 -7.85 3.37 -3.55
C LEU A 47 -7.50 2.97 -4.99
N VAL A 48 -7.44 1.66 -5.28
CA VAL A 48 -7.09 1.16 -6.61
C VAL A 48 -8.11 1.61 -7.67
N ARG A 49 -9.40 1.68 -7.32
CA ARG A 49 -10.46 2.15 -8.23
C ARG A 49 -10.47 3.65 -8.44
N LYS A 50 -10.13 4.42 -7.40
CA LYS A 50 -10.21 5.87 -7.41
C LYS A 50 -8.93 6.52 -7.93
N ASP A 51 -7.79 5.95 -7.58
CA ASP A 51 -6.46 6.43 -7.97
C ASP A 51 -5.49 5.24 -8.14
N LEU A 52 -5.57 4.62 -9.31
CA LEU A 52 -4.72 3.49 -9.68
C LEU A 52 -3.23 3.87 -9.64
N ARG A 53 -2.88 5.11 -9.99
CA ARG A 53 -1.50 5.57 -10.01
C ARG A 53 -0.91 5.56 -8.60
N GLN A 54 -1.61 6.17 -7.64
CA GLN A 54 -1.18 6.17 -6.25
C GLN A 54 -1.04 4.74 -5.69
N ALA A 55 -1.94 3.83 -6.05
CA ALA A 55 -1.86 2.43 -5.65
C ALA A 55 -0.63 1.70 -6.22
N VAL A 56 -0.26 1.98 -7.48
CA VAL A 56 0.97 1.45 -8.10
C VAL A 56 2.21 1.99 -7.40
N GLU A 57 2.25 3.28 -7.10
CA GLU A 57 3.38 3.91 -6.38
C GLU A 57 3.58 3.28 -4.98
N LEU A 58 2.49 2.97 -4.27
CA LEU A 58 2.55 2.23 -3.01
C LEU A 58 3.15 0.83 -3.17
N ARG A 59 2.78 0.12 -4.24
CA ARG A 59 3.34 -1.20 -4.53
C ARG A 59 4.85 -1.10 -4.78
N GLU A 60 5.31 -0.14 -5.57
CA GLU A 60 6.75 0.07 -5.82
C GLU A 60 7.51 0.34 -4.53
N LEU A 61 6.93 1.14 -3.64
CA LEU A 61 7.48 1.39 -2.31
C LEU A 61 7.52 0.10 -1.46
N ALA A 62 6.47 -0.72 -1.49
CA ALA A 62 6.44 -2.01 -0.82
C ALA A 62 7.54 -2.97 -1.30
N ILE A 63 7.82 -3.01 -2.62
CA ILE A 63 8.94 -3.77 -3.19
C ILE A 63 10.27 -3.23 -2.63
N LYS A 64 10.46 -1.92 -2.69
CA LYS A 64 11.69 -1.25 -2.22
C LYS A 64 11.96 -1.52 -0.74
N GLU A 65 10.92 -1.55 0.08
CA GLU A 65 10.99 -1.83 1.52
C GLU A 65 10.99 -3.33 1.88
N LYS A 66 11.01 -4.23 0.87
CA LYS A 66 10.99 -5.68 1.06
C LYS A 66 9.78 -6.14 1.89
N LEU A 67 8.62 -5.58 1.59
CA LEU A 67 7.34 -5.93 2.19
C LEU A 67 6.54 -6.93 1.33
N LEU A 68 6.93 -7.10 0.07
CA LEU A 68 6.42 -8.11 -0.85
C LEU A 68 7.36 -9.32 -0.94
#